data_AF-A0A534KQQ1-F1
#
_entry.id   AF-A0A534KQQ1-F1
#
_cell.length_a   1.000
_cell.length_b   1.000
_cell.length_c   1.000
_cell.angle_alpha   90.00
_cell.angle_beta   90.00
_cell.angle_gamma   90.00
#
_symmetry.space_group_name_H-M   'P 1'
#
loop_
_entity.id
_entity.type
_entity.pdbx_description
1 polymer ?
#
loop_
_entity_poly.entity_id
_entity_poly.type
_entity_poly.pdbx_seq_one_letter_code
_entity_poly.pdbx_strand_id
1 'polypeptide(L)'
;MQRWLESLPYNREERGETLHTFRGVVRANKVHCLEGALCAATILEQHGYPPILADMESQDDLDHVVLLFRRGSKYGTVARSRDPGLHGRKPVFRSVRDLVFSYVDPFVDLTGRVEGYGVLDLRTLRVDWRLSTRNVWSVQEA
;
A
#
# COMPACT_ATOMS: atom_id res chain seq x y z
N MET A 1 1.10 8.56 -11.13
CA MET A 1 0.80 7.96 -9.82
C MET A 1 2.06 7.72 -8.98
N GLN A 2 2.86 6.67 -9.23
CA GLN A 2 4.01 6.31 -8.37
C GLN A 2 4.93 7.50 -8.01
N ARG A 3 5.40 8.27 -9.01
CA ARG A 3 6.23 9.47 -8.79
C ARG A 3 5.58 10.54 -7.90
N TRP A 4 4.26 10.72 -8.01
CA TRP A 4 3.54 11.68 -7.17
C TRP A 4 3.50 11.17 -5.72
N LEU A 5 3.22 9.88 -5.52
CA LEU A 5 3.22 9.28 -4.18
C LEU A 5 4.61 9.32 -3.52
N GLU A 6 5.67 9.07 -4.29
CA GLU A 6 7.08 9.19 -3.85
C GLU A 6 7.47 10.62 -3.49
N SER A 7 6.88 11.62 -4.14
CA SER A 7 7.14 13.03 -3.84
C SER A 7 6.56 13.49 -2.50
N LEU A 8 5.63 12.73 -1.92
CA LEU A 8 5.04 13.04 -0.61
C LEU A 8 6.01 12.65 0.53
N PRO A 9 6.24 13.53 1.51
CA PRO A 9 6.90 13.18 2.76
C PRO A 9 6.29 11.94 3.41
N TYR A 10 7.13 11.10 4.01
CA TYR A 10 6.62 9.95 4.76
C TYR A 10 5.96 10.42 6.05
N ASN A 11 4.75 9.94 6.34
CA ASN A 11 4.07 10.23 7.58
C ASN A 11 4.65 9.36 8.71
N ARG A 12 5.40 9.99 9.62
CA ARG A 12 5.97 9.33 10.81
C ARG A 12 5.05 9.40 12.04
N GLU A 13 3.81 9.86 11.86
CA GLU A 13 2.78 9.87 12.91
C GLU A 13 3.19 10.63 14.19
N GLU A 14 4.05 11.65 14.05
CA GLU A 14 4.61 12.47 15.15
C GLU A 14 3.56 13.14 16.06
N ARG A 15 2.30 13.18 15.63
CA ARG A 15 1.18 13.80 16.35
C ARG A 15 0.06 12.80 16.67
N GLY A 16 0.40 11.51 16.71
CA GLY A 16 -0.53 10.41 16.91
C GLY A 16 -0.81 9.64 15.62
N GLU A 17 -1.31 8.42 15.80
CA GLU A 17 -1.62 7.50 14.73
C GLU A 17 -2.68 8.07 13.79
N THR A 18 -2.53 7.76 12.52
CA THR A 18 -3.42 8.19 11.44
C THR A 18 -3.76 7.04 10.53
N LEU A 19 -4.95 7.08 9.94
CA LEU A 19 -5.27 6.24 8.81
C LEU A 19 -6.13 7.03 7.84
N HIS A 20 -5.47 8.00 7.19
CA HIS A 20 -6.07 8.88 6.24
C HIS A 20 -6.50 8.16 4.94
N THR A 21 -7.70 8.51 4.48
CA THR A 21 -8.10 8.25 3.09
C THR A 21 -7.44 9.27 2.15
N PHE A 22 -7.76 9.20 0.85
CA PHE A 22 -7.30 10.17 -0.15
C PHE A 22 -7.40 11.63 0.31
N ARG A 23 -8.52 12.03 0.93
CA ARG A 23 -8.72 13.43 1.36
C ARG A 23 -7.77 13.85 2.47
N GLY A 24 -7.50 12.94 3.41
CA GLY A 24 -6.58 13.20 4.51
C GLY A 24 -5.15 13.30 4.00
N VAL A 25 -4.73 12.39 3.11
CA VAL A 25 -3.40 12.41 2.47
C VAL A 25 -3.15 13.71 1.72
N VAL A 26 -4.10 14.13 0.87
CA VAL A 26 -3.97 15.39 0.11
C VAL A 26 -3.89 16.60 1.02
N ARG A 27 -4.69 16.64 2.11
CA ARG A 27 -4.67 17.76 3.07
C ARG A 27 -3.39 17.78 3.90
N ALA A 28 -2.94 16.63 4.37
CA ALA A 28 -1.76 16.51 5.23
C ALA A 28 -0.46 16.68 4.45
N ASN A 29 -0.47 16.42 3.14
CA ASN A 29 0.69 16.43 2.26
C ASN A 29 1.83 15.53 2.80
N LYS A 30 1.46 14.39 3.38
CA LYS A 30 2.33 13.34 3.86
C LYS A 30 1.54 12.03 3.95
N VAL A 31 2.24 10.90 3.93
CA VAL A 31 1.57 9.60 3.79
C VAL A 31 2.47 8.44 4.27
N HIS A 32 1.93 7.43 4.95
CA HIS A 32 2.61 6.15 5.21
C HIS A 32 2.12 5.04 4.24
N CYS A 33 2.58 3.80 4.41
CA CYS A 33 2.32 2.71 3.46
C CYS A 33 0.82 2.47 3.19
N LEU A 34 0.03 2.19 4.24
CA LEU A 34 -1.40 1.91 4.12
C LEU A 34 -2.20 3.11 3.59
N GLU A 35 -1.97 4.32 4.12
CA GLU A 35 -2.58 5.55 3.58
C GLU A 35 -2.24 5.75 2.10
N GLY A 36 -1.01 5.43 1.71
CA GLY A 36 -0.53 5.54 0.33
C GLY A 36 -1.22 4.54 -0.59
N ALA A 37 -1.45 3.32 -0.11
CA ALA A 37 -2.20 2.29 -0.80
C ALA A 37 -3.67 2.69 -1.00
N LEU A 38 -4.34 3.21 0.03
CA LEU A 38 -5.71 3.73 -0.06
C LEU A 38 -5.83 4.94 -0.99
N CYS A 39 -4.89 5.87 -0.91
CA CYS A 39 -4.84 7.02 -1.79
C CYS A 39 -4.62 6.60 -3.26
N ALA A 40 -3.72 5.64 -3.50
CA ALA A 40 -3.47 5.09 -4.83
C ALA A 40 -4.70 4.33 -5.36
N ALA A 41 -5.34 3.52 -4.54
CA ALA A 41 -6.59 2.82 -4.87
C ALA A 41 -7.67 3.80 -5.30
N THR A 42 -7.88 4.86 -4.50
CA THR A 42 -8.89 5.88 -4.78
C THR A 42 -8.67 6.57 -6.12
N ILE A 43 -7.41 6.94 -6.42
CA ILE A 43 -7.07 7.60 -7.69
C ILE A 43 -7.18 6.64 -8.87
N LEU A 44 -6.54 5.46 -8.78
CA LEU A 44 -6.43 4.54 -9.91
C LEU A 44 -7.74 3.81 -10.21
N GLU A 45 -8.65 3.68 -9.25
CA GLU A 45 -10.00 3.21 -9.52
C GLU A 45 -10.75 4.11 -10.50
N GLN A 46 -10.55 5.43 -10.45
CA GLN A 46 -11.09 6.37 -11.45
C GLN A 46 -10.50 6.16 -12.85
N HIS A 47 -9.41 5.42 -12.95
CA HIS A 47 -8.75 5.04 -14.21
C HIS A 47 -9.00 3.57 -14.60
N GLY A 48 -9.96 2.90 -13.96
CA GLY A 48 -10.37 1.54 -14.29
C GLY A 48 -9.51 0.42 -13.68
N TYR A 49 -8.62 0.74 -12.74
CA TYR A 49 -7.88 -0.27 -11.98
C TYR A 49 -8.69 -0.72 -10.75
N PRO A 50 -8.88 -2.02 -10.52
CA PRO A 50 -9.59 -2.47 -9.32
C PRO A 50 -8.78 -2.10 -8.05
N PRO A 51 -9.44 -1.70 -6.95
CA PRO A 51 -8.79 -1.25 -5.72
C PRO A 51 -8.35 -2.42 -4.85
N ILE A 52 -7.39 -3.20 -5.35
CA ILE A 52 -6.88 -4.41 -4.69
C ILE A 52 -5.61 -4.06 -3.94
N LEU A 53 -5.57 -4.34 -2.64
CA LEU A 53 -4.35 -4.23 -1.84
C LEU A 53 -3.68 -5.60 -1.72
N ALA A 54 -2.36 -5.58 -1.63
CA ALA A 54 -1.59 -6.69 -1.12
C ALA A 54 -0.93 -6.23 0.18
N ASP A 55 -1.01 -7.09 1.18
CA ASP A 55 -0.38 -6.90 2.47
C ASP A 55 0.71 -7.96 2.65
N MET A 56 1.78 -7.59 3.33
CA MET A 56 2.96 -8.43 3.55
C MET A 56 3.41 -8.24 4.99
N GLU A 57 3.57 -9.35 5.69
CA GLU A 57 3.97 -9.39 7.10
C GLU A 57 5.41 -9.89 7.20
N SER A 58 6.23 -9.21 8.01
CA SER A 58 7.57 -9.70 8.39
C SER A 58 7.54 -10.29 9.79
N GLN A 59 8.54 -11.13 10.07
CA GLN A 59 8.80 -11.66 11.40
C GLN A 59 9.12 -10.57 12.45
N ASP A 60 9.49 -9.36 11.99
CA ASP A 60 9.82 -8.23 12.85
C ASP A 60 8.60 -7.32 13.09
N ASP A 61 7.38 -7.84 12.88
CA ASP A 61 6.09 -7.14 12.97
C ASP A 61 6.04 -5.86 12.10
N LEU A 62 6.74 -5.86 10.96
CA LEU A 62 6.64 -4.80 9.98
C LEU A 62 5.56 -5.17 8.97
N ASP A 63 4.50 -4.36 8.88
CA ASP A 63 3.49 -4.49 7.84
C ASP A 63 3.82 -3.61 6.64
N HIS A 64 3.69 -4.15 5.42
CA HIS A 64 3.82 -3.37 4.20
C HIS A 64 2.67 -3.59 3.23
N VAL A 65 1.72 -2.65 3.29
CA VAL A 65 0.58 -2.61 2.40
C VAL A 65 0.88 -1.82 1.12
N VAL A 66 0.52 -2.41 -0.02
CA VAL A 66 0.72 -1.85 -1.36
C VAL A 66 -0.55 -1.98 -2.20
N LEU A 67 -0.78 -1.05 -3.14
CA LEU A 67 -1.80 -1.27 -4.15
C LEU A 67 -1.28 -2.26 -5.19
N LEU A 68 -1.98 -3.38 -5.37
CA LEU A 68 -1.73 -4.38 -6.39
C LEU A 68 -2.50 -4.03 -7.67
N PHE A 69 -1.80 -4.00 -8.81
CA PHE A 69 -2.43 -3.81 -10.11
C PHE A 69 -1.92 -4.82 -11.13
N ARG A 70 -2.71 -4.99 -12.20
CA ARG A 70 -2.36 -5.86 -13.32
C ARG A 70 -2.39 -5.07 -14.63
N ARG A 71 -1.38 -5.26 -15.48
CA ARG A 71 -1.34 -4.75 -16.86
C ARG A 71 -1.11 -5.92 -17.81
N GLY A 72 -2.12 -6.25 -18.61
CA GLY A 72 -2.11 -7.48 -19.41
C GLY A 72 -2.03 -8.71 -18.51
N SER A 73 -1.06 -9.60 -18.78
CA SER A 73 -0.85 -10.79 -17.97
C SER A 73 0.04 -10.60 -16.73
N LYS A 74 0.55 -9.38 -16.49
CA LYS A 74 1.60 -9.13 -15.48
C LYS A 74 1.14 -8.25 -14.33
N TYR A 75 1.65 -8.53 -13.13
CA TYR A 75 1.39 -7.80 -11.90
C TYR A 75 2.47 -6.78 -11.61
N GLY A 76 2.05 -5.63 -11.05
CA GLY A 76 2.89 -4.56 -10.51
C GLY A 76 2.22 -3.94 -9.29
N THR A 77 2.88 -2.98 -8.66
CA THR A 77 2.36 -2.31 -7.45
C THR A 77 2.62 -0.81 -7.45
N VAL A 78 1.77 -0.08 -6.73
CA VAL A 78 2.01 1.30 -6.31
C VAL A 78 2.18 1.29 -4.80
N ALA A 79 3.28 1.86 -4.31
CA ALA A 79 3.63 1.78 -2.89
C ALA A 79 4.42 2.99 -2.40
N ARG A 80 4.30 3.24 -1.09
CA ARG A 80 5.12 4.19 -0.33
C ARG A 80 5.72 3.50 0.87
N SER A 81 7.01 3.72 1.10
CA SER A 81 7.70 3.28 2.31
C SER A 81 8.76 4.30 2.76
N ARG A 82 9.27 4.16 3.97
CA ARG A 82 10.49 4.86 4.43
C ARG A 82 11.72 4.33 3.71
N ASP A 83 11.69 3.04 3.36
CA ASP A 83 12.78 2.37 2.65
C ASP A 83 12.59 2.49 1.12
N PRO A 84 13.60 2.97 0.38
CA PRO A 84 13.59 3.02 -1.08
C PRO A 84 13.24 1.68 -1.78
N GLY A 85 13.70 0.56 -1.22
CA GLY A 85 13.48 -0.79 -1.72
C GLY A 85 12.03 -1.26 -1.60
N LEU A 86 11.22 -0.60 -0.79
CA LEU A 86 9.80 -0.91 -0.55
C LEU A 86 8.84 0.01 -1.33
N HIS A 87 9.31 0.65 -2.40
CA HIS A 87 8.44 1.38 -3.33
C HIS A 87 7.86 0.48 -4.43
N GLY A 88 6.94 1.05 -5.23
CA GLY A 88 6.13 0.30 -6.18
C GLY A 88 6.95 -0.44 -7.25
N ARG A 89 6.43 -1.59 -7.68
CA ARG A 89 7.03 -2.44 -8.70
C ARG A 89 6.42 -2.21 -10.08
N LYS A 90 7.26 -2.21 -11.12
CA LYS A 90 6.79 -2.26 -12.52
C LYS A 90 6.01 -3.56 -12.79
N PRO A 91 5.05 -3.56 -13.74
CA PRO A 91 4.21 -4.73 -14.00
C PRO A 91 4.95 -5.80 -14.81
N VAL A 92 5.90 -6.49 -14.19
CA VAL A 92 6.77 -7.49 -14.85
C VAL A 92 6.57 -8.92 -14.33
N PHE A 93 5.85 -9.08 -13.23
CA PHE A 93 5.69 -10.36 -12.51
C PHE A 93 4.52 -11.18 -13.06
N ARG A 94 4.67 -12.51 -13.15
CA ARG A 94 3.64 -13.39 -13.70
C ARG A 94 2.62 -13.85 -12.67
N SER A 95 2.99 -13.82 -11.39
CA SER A 95 2.13 -14.16 -10.27
C SER A 95 2.26 -13.12 -9.15
N VAL A 96 1.27 -13.05 -8.26
CA VAL A 96 1.33 -12.21 -7.05
C VAL A 96 2.44 -12.72 -6.13
N ARG A 97 2.62 -14.03 -6.03
CA ARG A 97 3.73 -14.65 -5.30
C ARG A 97 5.08 -14.11 -5.76
N ASP A 98 5.40 -14.16 -7.05
CA ASP A 98 6.69 -13.66 -7.56
C ASP A 98 6.89 -12.17 -7.27
N LEU A 99 5.80 -11.40 -7.31
CA LEU A 99 5.82 -9.98 -6.98
C LEU A 99 6.15 -9.77 -5.50
N VAL A 100 5.49 -10.50 -4.59
CA VAL A 100 5.75 -10.44 -3.14
C VAL A 100 7.19 -10.85 -2.85
N PHE A 101 7.70 -11.90 -3.48
CA PHE A 101 9.10 -12.31 -3.33
C PHE A 101 10.10 -11.22 -3.73
N SER A 102 9.73 -10.28 -4.61
CA SER A 102 10.57 -9.13 -4.96
C SER A 102 10.71 -8.08 -3.86
N TYR A 103 9.88 -8.15 -2.81
CA TYR A 103 9.96 -7.28 -1.63
C TYR A 103 10.76 -7.90 -0.49
N VAL A 104 11.07 -9.20 -0.51
CA VAL A 104 11.74 -9.90 0.60
C VAL A 104 13.08 -9.26 0.97
N ASP A 105 13.99 -9.08 0.00
CA ASP A 105 15.33 -8.53 0.28
C ASP A 105 15.31 -7.14 0.97
N PRO A 106 14.54 -6.13 0.49
CA PRO A 106 14.46 -4.82 1.15
C PRO A 106 13.56 -4.78 2.40
N PHE A 107 12.79 -5.83 2.66
CA PHE A 107 11.88 -5.91 3.80
C PHE A 107 12.53 -6.54 5.04
N VAL A 108 13.72 -7.12 4.88
CA VAL A 108 14.45 -7.85 5.90
C VAL A 108 15.65 -7.04 6.37
N ASP A 109 15.62 -6.59 7.62
CA ASP A 109 16.71 -5.86 8.24
C ASP A 109 17.33 -6.59 9.46
N LEU A 110 17.37 -7.94 9.43
CA LEU A 110 18.47 -8.82 9.93
C LEU A 110 18.03 -10.28 10.27
N THR A 111 16.76 -10.67 10.10
CA THR A 111 16.24 -12.01 10.50
C THR A 111 15.88 -12.96 9.34
N GLY A 112 15.44 -12.43 8.19
CA GLY A 112 15.41 -13.19 6.93
C GLY A 112 14.07 -13.65 6.38
N ARG A 113 12.90 -13.31 6.94
CA ARG A 113 11.64 -13.98 6.54
C ARG A 113 10.40 -13.08 6.48
N VAL A 114 9.81 -13.02 5.28
CA VAL A 114 8.37 -12.73 5.09
C VAL A 114 7.59 -13.94 5.60
N GLU A 115 6.66 -13.73 6.53
CA GLU A 115 5.87 -14.80 7.14
C GLU A 115 4.61 -15.12 6.33
N GLY A 116 4.05 -14.11 5.66
CA GLY A 116 2.83 -14.25 4.90
C GLY A 116 2.58 -13.09 3.94
N TYR A 117 1.59 -13.26 3.07
CA TYR A 117 0.99 -12.15 2.33
C TYR A 117 -0.51 -12.38 2.11
N GLY A 118 -1.26 -11.29 2.21
CA GLY A 118 -2.70 -11.23 1.97
C GLY A 118 -3.04 -10.43 0.71
N VAL A 119 -4.23 -10.66 0.16
CA VAL A 119 -4.79 -9.82 -0.90
C VAL A 119 -6.21 -9.45 -0.53
N LEU A 120 -6.51 -8.15 -0.50
CA LEU A 120 -7.80 -7.59 -0.12
C LEU A 120 -8.37 -6.74 -1.24
N ASP A 121 -9.61 -7.05 -1.65
CA ASP A 121 -10.37 -6.17 -2.53
C ASP A 121 -11.17 -5.18 -1.67
N LEU A 122 -10.78 -3.90 -1.69
CA LEU A 122 -11.41 -2.88 -0.85
C LEU A 122 -12.92 -2.70 -1.11
N ARG A 123 -13.45 -3.22 -2.22
CA ARG A 123 -14.89 -3.19 -2.52
C ARG A 123 -15.70 -4.12 -1.60
N THR A 124 -15.07 -5.07 -0.92
CA THR A 124 -15.74 -5.96 0.04
C THR A 124 -15.99 -5.27 1.39
N LEU A 125 -15.27 -4.18 1.68
CA LEU A 125 -15.38 -3.47 2.95
C LEU A 125 -16.59 -2.54 2.99
N ARG A 126 -17.22 -2.44 4.17
CA ARG A 126 -18.35 -1.54 4.43
C ARG A 126 -17.92 -0.24 5.12
N VAL A 127 -16.80 0.33 4.67
CA VAL A 127 -16.25 1.61 5.16
C VAL A 127 -15.96 2.53 3.97
N ASP A 128 -16.09 3.84 4.16
CA ASP A 128 -15.71 4.83 3.15
C ASP A 128 -14.19 5.05 3.14
N TRP A 129 -13.45 4.03 2.72
CA TRP A 129 -11.99 4.07 2.58
C TRP A 129 -11.52 5.05 1.48
N ARG A 130 -12.42 5.49 0.59
CA ARG A 130 -12.09 6.39 -0.52
C ARG A 130 -11.99 7.83 -0.03
N LEU A 131 -13.07 8.35 0.57
CA LEU A 131 -13.28 9.78 0.74
C LEU A 131 -13.65 10.18 2.17
N SER A 132 -13.63 9.26 3.14
CA SER A 132 -13.90 9.60 4.54
C SER A 132 -12.92 10.68 5.01
N THR A 133 -13.45 11.69 5.71
CA THR A 133 -12.61 12.70 6.38
C THR A 133 -12.13 12.25 7.76
N ARG A 134 -12.52 11.05 8.20
CA ARG A 134 -12.12 10.41 9.46
C ARG A 134 -11.14 9.28 9.16
N ASN A 135 -10.36 8.88 10.17
CA ASN A 135 -9.54 7.68 10.06
C ASN A 135 -10.43 6.43 9.86
N VAL A 136 -9.97 5.51 9.03
CA VAL A 136 -10.71 4.31 8.61
C VAL A 136 -10.09 3.03 9.19
N TRP A 137 -9.95 2.99 10.51
CA TRP A 137 -9.28 1.90 11.26
C TRP A 137 -9.74 0.48 10.90
N SER A 138 -11.02 0.32 10.56
CA SER A 138 -11.57 -0.96 10.12
C SER A 138 -10.92 -1.54 8.85
N VAL A 139 -10.13 -0.76 8.11
CA VAL A 139 -9.34 -1.26 6.97
C VAL A 139 -8.14 -2.08 7.46
N GLN A 140 -7.53 -1.71 8.59
CA GLN A 140 -6.38 -2.42 9.16
C GLN A 140 -6.81 -3.75 9.81
N GLU A 141 -8.07 -3.85 10.23
CA GLU A 141 -8.62 -5.02 10.92
C GLU A 141 -9.17 -6.11 9.96
N ALA A 142 -9.15 -5.86 8.64
CA ALA A 142 -9.87 -6.66 7.63
C ALA A 142 -8.94 -7.52 6.78
#